data_AF-A0A9W9CIP2-F1
#
_entry.id   AF-A0A9W9CIP2-F1
#
_cell.length_a   1.000
_cell.length_b   1.000
_cell.length_c   1.000
_cell.angle_alpha   90.00
_cell.angle_beta   90.00
_cell.angle_gamma   90.00
#
_symmetry.space_group_name_H-M   'P 1'
#
loop_
_entity.id
_entity.type
_entity.pdbx_description
1 polymer ?
#
loop_
_entity_poly.entity_id
_entity_poly.type
_entity_poly.pdbx_seq_one_letter_code
_entity_poly.pdbx_strand_id
1 'polypeptide(L)'
;MIATPISDILGGHPLRILIAPSGFKESLGPEHVADAIETGIRKVLDDNAVILRKLPLHDGGEGFARAMIAALGGVIVAETVTGPVGLPVESHLGFVGKDKKTAVLDMAAAAGLRLVPKDARDPTMTTTYGVGQLVGKALDAGCNKIIIGCGDSGTSDGGAGMLQALGVRLLDSKGEELPRADGGRSLSCLNRLCWCSVHPRLRKDAAEKFEIEVVCNIKNVLCGPKGVARVYGPQKGATPSQVDLLAAGLERLAQVAQTVLGRDISHAPGSGASGGLGAGLMMLGAKLRARSEAINEYFELDRVFEKQWDFVITAEGSLDCQSTNGKATGDVARRAKRNGAQVVALAGTIGEGADGCYGAGIKAFTSILRGPLTLEEAIVQTEALIVDGAEKVIRMIMVGLALGRRNV
;
A
#
# COMPACT_ATOMS: atom_id res chain seq x y z
N MET A 1 32.58 23.58 4.87
CA MET A 1 32.27 23.97 3.48
C MET A 1 33.21 23.24 2.55
N ILE A 2 32.71 22.66 1.46
CA ILE A 2 33.57 22.08 0.41
C ILE A 2 34.26 23.27 -0.26
N ALA A 3 35.60 23.29 -0.30
CA ALA A 3 36.37 24.44 -0.78
C ALA A 3 36.22 24.69 -2.30
N THR A 4 35.72 23.70 -3.05
CA THR A 4 35.48 23.79 -4.49
C THR A 4 34.01 24.18 -4.75
N PRO A 5 33.73 25.20 -5.58
CA PRO A 5 32.36 25.57 -5.97
C PRO A 5 31.59 24.40 -6.56
N ILE A 6 30.28 24.30 -6.28
CA ILE A 6 29.42 23.21 -6.78
C ILE A 6 29.40 23.19 -8.32
N SER A 7 29.36 24.36 -8.96
CA SER A 7 29.48 24.50 -10.42
C SER A 7 30.72 23.81 -10.98
N ASP A 8 31.83 23.85 -10.25
CA ASP A 8 33.12 23.27 -10.65
C ASP A 8 33.21 21.78 -10.32
N ILE A 9 32.44 21.30 -9.33
CA ILE A 9 32.28 19.87 -9.05
C ILE A 9 31.35 19.20 -10.06
N LEU A 10 30.40 19.94 -10.62
CA LEU A 10 29.43 19.43 -11.60
C LEU A 10 29.81 19.76 -13.05
N GLY A 11 30.72 20.70 -13.27
CA GLY A 11 31.23 21.06 -14.60
C GLY A 11 30.16 21.68 -15.48
N GLY A 12 29.28 22.48 -14.86
CA GLY A 12 28.18 23.13 -15.55
C GLY A 12 27.02 22.20 -15.94
N HIS A 13 27.03 20.93 -15.56
CA HIS A 13 25.94 20.00 -15.82
C HIS A 13 25.13 19.74 -14.54
N PRO A 14 23.84 20.16 -14.47
CA PRO A 14 23.03 19.91 -13.30
C PRO A 14 22.79 18.40 -13.11
N LEU A 15 22.84 17.94 -11.86
CA LEU A 15 22.51 16.57 -11.51
C LEU A 15 21.02 16.32 -11.73
N ARG A 16 20.68 15.27 -12.47
CA ARG A 16 19.30 14.81 -12.64
C ARG A 16 19.02 13.74 -11.60
N ILE A 17 18.18 14.08 -10.61
CA ILE A 17 17.84 13.19 -9.50
C ILE A 17 16.36 12.84 -9.55
N LEU A 18 16.08 11.53 -9.61
CA LEU A 18 14.74 10.99 -9.39
C LEU A 18 14.56 10.65 -7.91
N ILE A 19 13.54 11.22 -7.28
CA ILE A 19 13.16 10.94 -5.90
C ILE A 19 11.95 10.00 -5.95
N ALA A 20 12.17 8.70 -5.74
CA ALA A 20 11.14 7.68 -5.85
C ALA A 20 10.99 6.86 -4.55
N PRO A 21 10.54 7.48 -3.44
CA PRO A 21 10.39 6.78 -2.18
C PRO A 21 9.05 6.05 -2.05
N SER A 22 9.04 5.04 -1.19
CA SER A 22 7.83 4.51 -0.57
C SER A 22 7.57 5.18 0.77
N GLY A 23 6.35 5.03 1.29
CA GLY A 23 5.96 5.56 2.59
C GLY A 23 6.60 4.83 3.77
N PHE A 24 6.72 5.53 4.88
CA PHE A 24 7.15 4.98 6.16
C PHE A 24 5.89 4.58 6.92
N LYS A 25 5.63 3.27 7.00
CA LYS A 25 4.40 2.72 7.62
C LYS A 25 4.19 3.30 9.02
N GLU A 26 2.94 3.64 9.32
CA GLU A 26 2.52 4.27 10.58
C GLU A 26 3.21 5.63 10.88
N SER A 27 3.90 6.24 9.90
CA SER A 27 4.58 7.53 10.04
C SER A 27 4.23 8.50 8.90
N LEU A 28 4.98 8.51 7.79
CA LEU A 28 4.80 9.47 6.69
C LEU A 28 4.41 8.78 5.38
N GLY A 29 3.47 9.40 4.66
CA GLY A 29 3.09 9.00 3.31
C GLY A 29 4.21 9.25 2.28
N PRO A 30 4.22 8.52 1.14
CA PRO A 30 5.26 8.62 0.11
C PRO A 30 5.53 10.06 -0.39
N GLU A 31 4.50 10.91 -0.45
CA GLU A 31 4.60 12.31 -0.89
C GLU A 31 5.40 13.15 0.11
N HIS A 32 5.07 13.07 1.39
CA HIS A 32 5.79 13.77 2.46
C HIS A 32 7.24 13.27 2.57
N VAL A 33 7.47 11.97 2.35
CA VAL A 33 8.83 11.43 2.28
C VAL A 33 9.59 12.02 1.09
N ALA A 34 8.95 12.14 -0.09
CA ALA A 34 9.57 12.74 -1.27
C ALA A 34 9.89 14.24 -1.06
N ASP A 35 8.98 14.98 -0.40
CA ASP A 35 9.16 16.38 -0.05
C ASP A 35 10.30 16.59 0.96
N ALA A 36 10.38 15.72 1.98
CA ALA A 36 11.47 15.74 2.95
C ALA A 36 12.83 15.44 2.31
N ILE A 37 12.88 14.48 1.38
CA ILE A 37 14.11 14.19 0.61
C ILE A 37 14.51 15.39 -0.24
N GLU A 38 13.57 15.97 -1.00
CA GLU A 38 13.82 17.18 -1.79
C GLU A 38 14.35 18.32 -0.92
N THR A 39 13.75 18.54 0.24
CA THR A 39 14.19 19.55 1.21
C THR A 39 15.63 19.33 1.65
N GLY A 40 16.01 18.07 1.96
CA GLY A 40 17.39 17.72 2.32
C GLY A 40 18.39 17.93 1.18
N ILE A 41 18.01 17.60 -0.06
CA ILE A 41 18.85 17.84 -1.25
C ILE A 41 19.10 19.34 -1.43
N ARG A 42 18.05 20.16 -1.31
CA ARG A 42 18.10 21.61 -1.51
C ARG A 42 18.91 22.38 -0.46
N LYS A 43 19.23 21.76 0.67
CA LYS A 43 20.20 22.31 1.65
C LYS A 43 21.64 22.26 1.15
N VAL A 44 21.92 21.49 0.09
CA VAL A 44 23.27 21.30 -0.45
C VAL A 44 23.37 21.79 -1.89
N LEU A 45 22.34 21.55 -2.72
CA LEU A 45 22.31 21.91 -4.13
C LEU A 45 21.30 23.03 -4.39
N ASP A 46 21.72 24.05 -5.12
CA ASP A 46 20.83 25.11 -5.60
C ASP A 46 20.07 24.69 -6.88
N ASP A 47 19.12 25.52 -7.32
CA ASP A 47 18.27 25.25 -8.50
C ASP A 47 19.07 25.11 -9.82
N ASN A 48 20.27 25.68 -9.89
CA ASN A 48 21.12 25.57 -11.08
C ASN A 48 21.94 24.28 -11.09
N ALA A 49 22.17 23.69 -9.92
CA ALA A 49 22.98 22.48 -9.74
C ALA A 49 22.16 21.18 -9.85
N VAL A 50 20.83 21.23 -9.76
CA VAL A 50 20.00 20.03 -9.70
C VAL A 50 18.67 20.16 -10.46
N ILE A 51 18.31 19.11 -11.20
CA ILE A 51 16.98 18.90 -11.76
C ILE A 51 16.32 17.75 -11.00
N LEU A 52 15.25 18.06 -10.27
CA LEU A 52 14.53 17.11 -9.45
C LEU A 52 13.22 16.65 -10.10
N ARG A 53 12.94 15.35 -10.00
CA ARG A 53 11.60 14.80 -10.25
C ARG A 53 11.18 13.92 -9.08
N LYS A 54 10.01 14.18 -8.51
CA LYS A 54 9.40 13.31 -7.50
C LYS A 54 8.50 12.26 -8.15
N LEU A 55 8.54 11.06 -7.61
CA LEU A 55 7.75 9.90 -7.99
C LEU A 55 7.38 9.11 -6.73
N PRO A 56 6.53 9.65 -5.85
CA PRO A 56 6.06 8.95 -4.66
C PRO A 56 5.41 7.62 -5.06
N LEU A 57 5.86 6.51 -4.46
CA LEU A 57 5.44 5.17 -4.81
C LEU A 57 4.34 4.69 -3.87
N HIS A 58 3.12 4.63 -4.39
CA HIS A 58 1.97 4.07 -3.68
C HIS A 58 1.78 2.61 -4.04
N ASP A 59 1.97 1.72 -3.08
CA ASP A 59 1.89 0.29 -3.29
C ASP A 59 0.49 -0.29 -3.04
N GLY A 60 -0.56 0.48 -3.34
CA GLY A 60 -1.94 0.07 -3.07
C GLY A 60 -2.35 0.13 -1.60
N GLY A 61 -1.54 0.75 -0.73
CA GLY A 61 -1.91 1.16 0.62
C GLY A 61 -2.68 2.49 0.63
N GLU A 62 -2.57 3.23 1.73
CA GLU A 62 -3.15 4.56 1.84
C GLU A 62 -2.50 5.56 0.85
N GLY A 63 -3.33 6.41 0.23
CA GLY A 63 -2.89 7.46 -0.70
C GLY A 63 -2.85 6.99 -2.16
N PHE A 64 -3.04 5.69 -2.41
CA PHE A 64 -3.02 5.13 -3.76
C PHE A 64 -4.11 5.75 -4.66
N ALA A 65 -5.32 5.95 -4.15
CA ALA A 65 -6.40 6.62 -4.88
C ALA A 65 -6.03 8.06 -5.25
N ARG A 66 -5.44 8.82 -4.32
CA ARG A 66 -5.01 10.21 -4.57
C ARG A 66 -3.90 10.26 -5.62
N ALA A 67 -2.92 9.37 -5.53
CA ALA A 67 -1.84 9.28 -6.50
C ALA A 67 -2.36 8.92 -7.90
N MET A 68 -3.30 7.99 -8.00
CA MET A 68 -3.97 7.65 -9.26
C MET A 68 -4.71 8.85 -9.86
N ILE A 69 -5.46 9.60 -9.04
CA ILE A 69 -6.16 10.81 -9.52
C ILE A 69 -5.18 11.89 -9.95
N ALA A 70 -4.07 12.08 -9.24
CA ALA A 70 -3.03 13.03 -9.61
C ALA A 70 -2.34 12.64 -10.94
N ALA A 71 -2.10 11.34 -11.16
CA ALA A 71 -1.43 10.83 -12.35
C ALA A 71 -2.33 10.79 -13.60
N LEU A 72 -3.57 10.33 -13.45
CA LEU A 72 -4.49 10.08 -14.57
C LEU A 72 -5.49 11.23 -14.79
N GLY A 73 -5.52 12.20 -13.89
CA GLY A 73 -6.56 13.22 -13.83
C GLY A 73 -7.88 12.67 -13.30
N GLY A 74 -8.69 13.54 -12.69
CA GLY A 74 -9.95 13.16 -12.08
C GLY A 74 -10.26 14.00 -10.86
N VAL A 75 -11.11 13.48 -9.98
CA VAL A 75 -11.51 14.16 -8.74
C VAL A 75 -11.57 13.18 -7.56
N ILE A 76 -11.25 13.67 -6.37
CA ILE A 76 -11.47 12.97 -5.11
C ILE A 76 -12.73 13.55 -4.47
N VAL A 77 -13.66 12.68 -4.08
CA VAL A 77 -14.89 13.03 -3.35
C VAL A 77 -14.75 12.53 -1.92
N ALA A 78 -14.94 13.43 -0.95
CA ALA A 78 -14.94 13.08 0.46
C ALA A 78 -16.21 12.32 0.83
N GLU A 79 -16.10 11.32 1.70
CA GLU A 79 -17.20 10.47 2.10
C GLU A 79 -17.09 10.09 3.58
N THR A 80 -18.21 10.10 4.30
CA THR A 80 -18.27 9.51 5.64
C THR A 80 -18.81 8.08 5.53
N VAL A 81 -18.10 7.11 6.14
CA VAL A 81 -18.46 5.69 6.13
C VAL A 81 -18.24 5.05 7.50
N THR A 82 -18.76 3.85 7.70
CA THR A 82 -18.51 3.05 8.92
C THR A 82 -17.04 2.60 8.97
N GLY A 83 -16.30 3.10 9.95
CA GLY A 83 -14.93 2.72 10.20
C GLY A 83 -14.77 1.31 10.76
N PRO A 84 -13.52 0.86 10.97
CA PRO A 84 -13.24 -0.52 11.35
C PRO A 84 -13.78 -0.89 12.74
N VAL A 85 -14.00 0.08 13.63
CA VAL A 85 -14.56 -0.14 14.98
C VAL A 85 -16.06 0.17 15.07
N GLY A 86 -16.74 0.33 13.92
CA GLY A 86 -18.18 0.63 13.85
C GLY A 86 -18.55 2.11 13.97
N LEU A 87 -17.59 2.97 14.34
CA LEU A 87 -17.79 4.42 14.39
C LEU A 87 -17.61 5.07 13.01
N PRO A 88 -18.32 6.17 12.68
CA PRO A 88 -18.10 6.90 11.44
C PRO A 88 -16.66 7.42 11.30
N VAL A 89 -16.11 7.33 10.09
CA VAL A 89 -14.79 7.87 9.73
C VAL A 89 -14.88 8.65 8.43
N GLU A 90 -14.05 9.70 8.34
CA GLU A 90 -13.83 10.42 7.10
C GLU A 90 -12.98 9.56 6.15
N SER A 91 -13.48 9.44 4.92
CA SER A 91 -12.92 8.62 3.86
C SER A 91 -13.07 9.34 2.53
N HIS A 92 -12.80 8.65 1.42
CA HIS A 92 -12.91 9.24 0.09
C HIS A 92 -13.04 8.20 -1.01
N LEU A 93 -13.55 8.66 -2.16
CA LEU A 93 -13.60 7.92 -3.41
C LEU A 93 -13.01 8.78 -4.53
N GLY A 94 -12.08 8.21 -5.30
CA GLY A 94 -11.54 8.83 -6.50
C GLY A 94 -12.35 8.47 -7.73
N PHE A 95 -12.56 9.43 -8.64
CA PHE A 95 -13.13 9.20 -9.96
C PHE A 95 -12.15 9.65 -11.03
N VAL A 96 -11.67 8.70 -11.82
CA VAL A 96 -10.66 8.92 -12.86
C VAL A 96 -11.31 9.52 -14.10
N GLY A 97 -10.61 10.48 -14.71
CA GLY A 97 -11.02 11.08 -15.98
C GLY A 97 -12.28 11.95 -15.88
N LYS A 98 -12.69 12.49 -17.03
CA LYS A 98 -13.88 13.35 -17.12
C LYS A 98 -15.19 12.57 -17.16
N ASP A 99 -15.17 11.34 -17.67
CA ASP A 99 -16.34 10.47 -17.78
C ASP A 99 -16.73 9.84 -16.43
N LYS A 100 -15.81 9.87 -15.45
CA LYS A 100 -15.96 9.29 -14.11
C LYS A 100 -16.40 7.82 -14.15
N LYS A 101 -16.00 7.08 -15.18
CA LYS A 101 -16.40 5.67 -15.36
C LYS A 101 -15.55 4.69 -14.55
N THR A 102 -14.39 5.13 -14.06
CA THR A 102 -13.52 4.34 -13.18
C THR A 102 -13.43 5.00 -11.81
N ALA A 103 -13.84 4.27 -10.78
CA ALA A 103 -13.63 4.65 -9.40
C ALA A 103 -12.31 4.07 -8.86
N VAL A 104 -11.69 4.74 -7.90
CA VAL A 104 -10.52 4.26 -7.18
C VAL A 104 -10.73 4.46 -5.69
N LEU A 105 -10.48 3.43 -4.88
CA LEU A 105 -10.61 3.50 -3.43
C LEU A 105 -9.42 2.86 -2.72
N ASP A 106 -9.03 3.44 -1.60
CA ASP A 106 -8.06 2.86 -0.68
C ASP A 106 -8.82 2.19 0.45
N MET A 107 -8.71 0.86 0.60
CA MET A 107 -9.45 0.17 1.67
C MET A 107 -9.04 0.67 3.05
N ALA A 108 -7.78 1.11 3.19
CA ALA A 108 -7.24 1.69 4.42
C ALA A 108 -7.90 3.01 4.82
N ALA A 109 -8.51 3.74 3.86
CA ALA A 109 -9.26 4.96 4.15
C ALA A 109 -10.59 4.69 4.87
N ALA A 110 -11.11 3.46 4.83
CA ALA A 110 -12.33 3.06 5.52
C ALA A 110 -12.09 2.02 6.63
N ALA A 111 -11.05 1.20 6.49
CA ALA A 111 -10.80 0.04 7.34
C ALA A 111 -9.29 -0.16 7.64
N GLY A 112 -8.51 0.93 7.64
CA GLY A 112 -7.07 0.90 7.92
C GLY A 112 -6.73 0.75 9.40
N LEU A 113 -5.56 0.21 9.71
CA LEU A 113 -5.07 -0.01 11.09
C LEU A 113 -4.93 1.31 11.86
N ARG A 114 -4.57 2.40 11.16
CA ARG A 114 -4.49 3.75 11.73
C ARG A 114 -5.82 4.27 12.29
N LEU A 115 -6.95 3.75 11.79
CA LEU A 115 -8.29 4.14 12.21
C LEU A 115 -8.76 3.33 13.44
N VAL A 116 -7.93 2.42 13.94
CA VAL A 116 -8.20 1.61 15.12
C VAL A 116 -7.37 2.16 16.28
N PRO A 117 -8.00 2.79 17.29
CA PRO A 117 -7.31 3.22 18.51
C PRO A 117 -6.51 2.06 19.12
N LYS A 118 -5.33 2.33 19.68
CA LYS A 118 -4.41 1.29 20.19
C LYS A 118 -5.06 0.39 21.24
N ASP A 119 -5.89 0.97 22.09
CA ASP A 119 -6.69 0.32 23.15
C ASP A 119 -7.92 -0.44 22.62
N ALA A 120 -8.32 -0.18 21.37
CA ALA A 120 -9.43 -0.85 20.69
C ALA A 120 -8.98 -1.82 19.59
N ARG A 121 -7.67 -2.16 19.53
CA ARG A 121 -7.10 -3.09 18.56
C ARG A 121 -7.53 -4.53 18.84
N ASP A 122 -8.67 -4.90 18.28
CA ASP A 122 -9.21 -6.27 18.30
C ASP A 122 -9.69 -6.70 16.90
N PRO A 123 -8.88 -7.46 16.13
CA PRO A 123 -9.25 -7.88 14.78
C PRO A 123 -10.39 -8.90 14.73
N THR A 124 -10.83 -9.43 15.88
CA THR A 124 -12.05 -10.25 15.96
C THR A 124 -13.32 -9.40 15.86
N MET A 125 -13.22 -8.12 16.17
CA MET A 125 -14.34 -7.16 16.17
C MET A 125 -14.33 -6.22 14.97
N THR A 126 -13.17 -5.98 14.36
CA THR A 126 -13.08 -4.94 13.33
C THR A 126 -13.64 -5.36 11.97
N THR A 127 -14.28 -4.40 11.29
CA THR A 127 -15.14 -4.66 10.13
C THR A 127 -14.71 -3.94 8.85
N THR A 128 -14.95 -4.56 7.70
CA THR A 128 -14.78 -3.94 6.37
C THR A 128 -16.05 -3.27 5.84
N TYR A 129 -17.06 -3.05 6.70
CA TYR A 129 -18.36 -2.51 6.28
C TYR A 129 -18.27 -1.20 5.48
N GLY A 130 -17.45 -0.24 5.93
CA GLY A 130 -17.23 1.02 5.22
C GLY A 130 -16.62 0.86 3.83
N VAL A 131 -15.81 -0.19 3.60
CA VAL A 131 -15.29 -0.50 2.26
C VAL A 131 -16.44 -0.86 1.33
N GLY A 132 -17.39 -1.68 1.77
CA GLY A 132 -18.57 -2.02 0.98
C GLY A 132 -19.49 -0.83 0.74
N GLN A 133 -19.58 0.12 1.68
CA GLN A 133 -20.28 1.39 1.44
C GLN A 133 -19.64 2.21 0.32
N LEU A 134 -18.30 2.31 0.27
CA LEU A 134 -17.59 2.99 -0.81
C LEU A 134 -17.79 2.30 -2.17
N VAL A 135 -17.74 0.96 -2.20
CA VAL A 135 -18.03 0.19 -3.42
C VAL A 135 -19.47 0.43 -3.87
N GLY A 136 -20.44 0.45 -2.95
CA GLY A 136 -21.83 0.81 -3.21
C GLY A 136 -21.96 2.19 -3.86
N LYS A 137 -21.30 3.21 -3.27
CA LYS A 137 -21.29 4.57 -3.83
C LYS A 137 -20.71 4.64 -5.24
N ALA A 138 -19.66 3.87 -5.55
CA ALA A 138 -19.12 3.79 -6.90
C ALA A 138 -20.11 3.15 -7.89
N LEU A 139 -20.84 2.12 -7.46
CA LEU A 139 -21.87 1.47 -8.26
C LEU A 139 -23.04 2.43 -8.55
N ASP A 140 -23.51 3.15 -7.53
CA ASP A 140 -24.58 4.15 -7.60
C ASP A 140 -24.19 5.34 -8.49
N ALA A 141 -22.91 5.73 -8.46
CA ALA A 141 -22.36 6.76 -9.33
C ALA A 141 -22.25 6.34 -10.82
N GLY A 142 -22.67 5.11 -11.17
CA GLY A 142 -22.66 4.65 -12.56
C GLY A 142 -21.27 4.31 -13.11
N CYS A 143 -20.29 4.03 -12.23
CA CYS A 143 -18.96 3.55 -12.63
C CYS A 143 -19.03 2.16 -13.24
N ASN A 144 -18.20 1.86 -14.22
CA ASN A 144 -18.11 0.53 -14.83
C ASN A 144 -16.92 -0.27 -14.30
N LYS A 145 -15.95 0.42 -13.71
CA LYS A 145 -14.76 -0.18 -13.12
C LYS A 145 -14.50 0.43 -11.75
N ILE A 146 -14.00 -0.37 -10.83
CA ILE A 146 -13.40 0.08 -9.58
C ILE A 146 -12.04 -0.55 -9.37
N ILE A 147 -11.07 0.27 -8.97
CA ILE A 147 -9.73 -0.16 -8.60
C ILE A 147 -9.59 0.02 -7.09
N ILE A 148 -9.26 -1.06 -6.39
CA ILE A 148 -9.20 -1.10 -4.94
C ILE A 148 -7.77 -1.33 -4.48
N GLY A 149 -7.18 -0.35 -3.82
CA GLY A 149 -5.92 -0.49 -3.10
C GLY A 149 -6.12 -1.30 -1.82
N CYS A 150 -5.44 -2.44 -1.71
CA CYS A 150 -5.43 -3.28 -0.52
C CYS A 150 -4.07 -3.28 0.18
N GLY A 151 -3.99 -2.53 1.28
CA GLY A 151 -2.86 -2.45 2.21
C GLY A 151 -3.30 -1.94 3.58
N ASP A 152 -2.40 -2.04 4.56
CA ASP A 152 -2.50 -1.40 5.88
C ASP A 152 -3.84 -1.56 6.62
N SER A 153 -4.49 -2.73 6.48
CA SER A 153 -5.81 -2.97 7.07
C SER A 153 -5.78 -3.14 8.58
N GLY A 154 -6.81 -2.63 9.26
CA GLY A 154 -7.09 -2.86 10.67
C GLY A 154 -8.04 -4.03 10.93
N THR A 155 -8.39 -4.80 9.89
CA THR A 155 -9.46 -5.80 9.89
C THR A 155 -8.98 -7.22 9.65
N SER A 156 -9.76 -8.21 10.08
CA SER A 156 -9.57 -9.63 9.75
C SER A 156 -10.90 -10.38 9.56
N ASP A 157 -11.90 -9.71 8.98
CA ASP A 157 -13.26 -10.23 8.79
C ASP A 157 -13.49 -10.95 7.45
N GLY A 158 -12.43 -11.17 6.65
CA GLY A 158 -12.57 -11.85 5.37
C GLY A 158 -13.36 -11.08 4.31
N GLY A 159 -13.63 -9.79 4.52
CA GLY A 159 -14.54 -9.02 3.67
C GLY A 159 -16.02 -9.24 3.99
N ALA A 160 -16.36 -9.90 5.11
CA ALA A 160 -17.73 -10.12 5.55
C ALA A 160 -18.53 -8.82 5.68
N GLY A 161 -17.96 -7.80 6.34
CA GLY A 161 -18.60 -6.49 6.48
C GLY A 161 -18.85 -5.83 5.13
N MET A 162 -17.88 -5.87 4.21
CA MET A 162 -18.04 -5.36 2.85
C MET A 162 -19.19 -6.05 2.11
N LEU A 163 -19.27 -7.39 2.18
CA LEU A 163 -20.34 -8.17 1.55
C LEU A 163 -21.72 -7.80 2.12
N GLN A 164 -21.83 -7.67 3.44
CA GLN A 164 -23.07 -7.22 4.11
C GLN A 164 -23.47 -5.82 3.66
N ALA A 165 -22.53 -4.89 3.52
CA ALA A 165 -22.81 -3.53 3.04
C ALA A 165 -23.32 -3.49 1.59
N LEU A 166 -22.92 -4.47 0.77
CA LEU A 166 -23.38 -4.63 -0.60
C LEU A 166 -24.68 -5.47 -0.72
N GLY A 167 -25.29 -5.85 0.40
CA GLY A 167 -26.56 -6.55 0.46
C GLY A 167 -26.48 -8.08 0.46
N VAL A 168 -25.28 -8.66 0.60
CA VAL A 168 -25.12 -10.11 0.78
C VAL A 168 -25.43 -10.48 2.22
N ARG A 169 -26.32 -11.45 2.41
CA ARG A 169 -26.69 -11.95 3.74
C ARG A 169 -25.77 -13.12 4.11
N LEU A 170 -25.13 -13.02 5.27
CA LEU A 170 -24.30 -14.08 5.83
C LEU A 170 -25.15 -14.87 6.80
N LEU A 171 -25.32 -16.17 6.57
CA LEU A 171 -26.25 -17.01 7.32
C LEU A 171 -25.51 -18.06 8.14
N ASP A 172 -26.02 -18.33 9.35
CA ASP A 172 -25.55 -19.43 10.19
C ASP A 172 -26.17 -20.79 9.80
N SER A 173 -25.89 -21.83 10.59
CA SER A 173 -26.42 -23.18 10.34
C SER A 173 -27.93 -23.31 10.55
N LYS A 174 -28.55 -22.37 11.27
CA LYS A 174 -30.00 -22.29 11.48
C LYS A 174 -30.70 -21.48 10.40
N GLY A 175 -29.95 -20.80 9.54
CA GLY A 175 -30.47 -19.92 8.49
C GLY A 175 -30.69 -18.49 8.96
N GLU A 176 -30.25 -18.15 10.17
CA GLU A 176 -30.34 -16.81 10.73
C GLU A 176 -29.17 -15.95 10.25
N GLU A 177 -29.41 -14.64 10.11
CA GLU A 177 -28.35 -13.72 9.72
C GLU A 177 -27.32 -13.53 10.82
N LEU A 178 -26.04 -13.59 10.44
CA LEU A 178 -24.96 -13.16 11.31
C LEU A 178 -25.11 -11.67 11.61
N PRO A 179 -24.74 -11.22 12.83
CA PRO A 179 -24.80 -9.81 13.18
C PRO A 179 -24.05 -8.94 12.18
N ARG A 180 -24.64 -7.78 11.88
CA ARG A 180 -24.09 -6.83 10.91
C ARG A 180 -22.76 -6.27 11.41
N ALA A 181 -21.75 -6.30 10.55
CA ALA A 181 -20.45 -5.69 10.78
C ALA A 181 -19.73 -6.19 12.05
N ASP A 182 -19.99 -7.42 12.48
CA ASP A 182 -19.50 -7.98 13.76
C ASP A 182 -18.13 -8.67 13.65
N GLY A 183 -17.27 -8.12 12.78
CA GLY A 183 -15.87 -8.51 12.62
C GLY A 183 -15.61 -9.98 12.27
N GLY A 184 -14.35 -10.40 12.44
CA GLY A 184 -13.89 -11.75 12.11
C GLY A 184 -14.44 -12.85 13.01
N ARG A 185 -14.86 -12.55 14.24
CA ARG A 185 -15.46 -13.56 15.14
C ARG A 185 -16.75 -14.14 14.56
N SER A 186 -17.52 -13.33 13.83
CA SER A 186 -18.80 -13.75 13.25
C SER A 186 -18.64 -14.92 12.28
N LEU A 187 -17.47 -15.03 11.63
CA LEU A 187 -17.18 -16.09 10.67
C LEU A 187 -17.18 -17.49 11.29
N SER A 188 -17.01 -17.62 12.61
CA SER A 188 -17.09 -18.92 13.31
C SER A 188 -18.44 -19.62 13.10
N CYS A 189 -19.51 -18.86 12.94
CA CYS A 189 -20.87 -19.36 12.73
C CYS A 189 -21.28 -19.41 11.24
N LEU A 190 -20.46 -18.87 10.33
CA LEU A 190 -20.84 -18.72 8.92
C LEU A 190 -21.10 -20.07 8.24
N ASN A 191 -22.29 -20.27 7.69
CA ASN A 191 -22.66 -21.50 7.00
C ASN A 191 -22.95 -21.29 5.52
N ARG A 192 -23.56 -20.17 5.15
CA ARG A 192 -23.95 -19.90 3.75
C ARG A 192 -24.02 -18.40 3.45
N LEU A 193 -23.79 -18.03 2.19
CA LEU A 193 -24.06 -16.69 1.66
C LEU A 193 -25.35 -16.69 0.85
N CYS A 194 -26.17 -15.66 1.04
CA CYS A 194 -27.38 -15.42 0.26
C CYS A 194 -27.26 -14.09 -0.48
N TRP A 195 -27.33 -14.17 -1.81
CA TRP A 195 -27.06 -13.07 -2.75
C TRP A 195 -28.34 -12.36 -3.22
N CYS A 196 -29.51 -12.75 -2.73
CA CYS A 196 -30.81 -12.27 -3.23
C CYS A 196 -30.97 -10.74 -3.13
N SER A 197 -30.35 -10.13 -2.13
CA SER A 197 -30.41 -8.68 -1.88
C SER A 197 -29.15 -7.95 -2.31
N VAL A 198 -28.23 -8.61 -3.03
CA VAL A 198 -27.01 -7.96 -3.51
C VAL A 198 -27.34 -6.80 -4.43
N HIS A 199 -26.52 -5.75 -4.37
CA HIS A 199 -26.61 -4.58 -5.22
C HIS A 199 -26.89 -4.97 -6.68
N PRO A 200 -27.91 -4.40 -7.36
CA PRO A 200 -28.36 -4.86 -8.67
C PRO A 200 -27.26 -4.97 -9.74
N ARG A 201 -26.32 -4.01 -9.74
CA ARG A 201 -25.18 -3.98 -10.69
C ARG A 201 -24.10 -5.05 -10.45
N LEU A 202 -24.15 -5.77 -9.32
CA LEU A 202 -23.27 -6.91 -9.03
C LEU A 202 -23.91 -8.25 -9.39
N ARG A 203 -25.19 -8.27 -9.79
CA ARG A 203 -25.88 -9.51 -10.14
C ARG A 203 -25.38 -10.06 -11.47
N LYS A 204 -25.47 -11.39 -11.62
CA LYS A 204 -25.02 -12.09 -12.84
C LYS A 204 -25.75 -11.62 -14.10
N ASP A 205 -27.02 -11.23 -13.96
CA ASP A 205 -27.93 -10.75 -14.99
C ASP A 205 -27.90 -9.22 -15.18
N ALA A 206 -27.00 -8.50 -14.51
CA ALA A 206 -26.85 -7.05 -14.71
C ALA A 206 -26.52 -6.73 -16.18
N ALA A 207 -27.24 -5.75 -16.74
CA ALA A 207 -27.11 -5.32 -18.14
C ALA A 207 -25.70 -4.76 -18.44
N GLU A 208 -25.14 -4.01 -17.50
CA GLU A 208 -23.77 -3.51 -17.57
C GLU A 208 -22.90 -4.27 -16.57
N LYS A 209 -21.74 -4.75 -17.01
CA LYS A 209 -20.78 -5.40 -16.14
C LYS A 209 -19.97 -4.36 -15.36
N PHE A 210 -19.81 -4.63 -14.07
CA PHE A 210 -18.94 -3.88 -13.18
C PHE A 210 -17.64 -4.65 -12.95
N GLU A 211 -16.53 -4.07 -13.37
CA GLU A 211 -15.21 -4.66 -13.20
C GLU A 211 -14.59 -4.25 -11.86
N ILE A 212 -14.12 -5.23 -11.10
CA ILE A 212 -13.42 -5.00 -9.84
C ILE A 212 -11.97 -5.43 -10.00
N GLU A 213 -11.06 -4.48 -9.92
CA GLU A 213 -9.63 -4.71 -9.90
C GLU A 213 -9.08 -4.44 -8.50
N VAL A 214 -8.24 -5.34 -8.00
CA VAL A 214 -7.70 -5.25 -6.64
C VAL A 214 -6.19 -5.27 -6.69
N VAL A 215 -5.57 -4.18 -6.22
CA VAL A 215 -4.11 -4.03 -6.17
C VAL A 215 -3.63 -4.42 -4.78
N CYS A 216 -2.94 -5.57 -4.68
CA CYS A 216 -2.65 -6.18 -3.39
C CYS A 216 -1.31 -6.94 -3.34
N ASN A 217 -0.87 -7.31 -2.14
CA ASN A 217 0.23 -8.25 -1.98
C ASN A 217 -0.27 -9.67 -2.30
N ILE A 218 0.08 -10.13 -3.51
CA ILE A 218 -0.37 -11.42 -4.05
C ILE A 218 0.18 -12.63 -3.28
N LYS A 219 1.20 -12.45 -2.43
CA LYS A 219 1.77 -13.52 -1.60
C LYS A 219 0.91 -13.83 -0.38
N ASN A 220 -0.02 -12.95 0.00
CA ASN A 220 -0.87 -13.13 1.16
C ASN A 220 -1.99 -14.12 0.82
N VAL A 221 -2.03 -15.24 1.55
CA VAL A 221 -3.05 -16.30 1.39
C VAL A 221 -4.03 -16.30 2.57
N LEU A 222 -5.24 -16.80 2.34
CA LEU A 222 -6.33 -16.76 3.31
C LEU A 222 -6.05 -17.70 4.51
N CYS A 223 -5.66 -18.94 4.24
CA CYS A 223 -5.62 -20.02 5.23
C CYS A 223 -4.25 -20.69 5.36
N GLY A 224 -4.14 -21.61 6.32
CA GLY A 224 -2.97 -22.43 6.60
C GLY A 224 -1.89 -21.75 7.46
N PRO A 225 -0.70 -22.36 7.58
CA PRO A 225 0.37 -21.85 8.45
C PRO A 225 0.86 -20.45 8.08
N LYS A 226 0.79 -20.10 6.79
CA LYS A 226 1.11 -18.76 6.25
C LYS A 226 -0.14 -17.91 6.00
N GLY A 227 -1.29 -18.32 6.53
CA GLY A 227 -2.56 -17.61 6.38
C GLY A 227 -2.53 -16.23 7.03
N VAL A 228 -3.30 -15.29 6.47
CA VAL A 228 -3.26 -13.88 6.88
C VAL A 228 -3.53 -13.67 8.37
N ALA A 229 -4.43 -14.43 8.99
CA ALA A 229 -4.72 -14.32 10.42
C ALA A 229 -3.47 -14.64 11.28
N ARG A 230 -2.70 -15.65 10.90
CA ARG A 230 -1.49 -16.08 11.64
C ARG A 230 -0.33 -15.11 11.43
N VAL A 231 -0.15 -14.61 10.21
CA VAL A 231 0.97 -13.73 9.85
C VAL A 231 0.73 -12.29 10.33
N TYR A 232 -0.49 -11.77 10.17
CA TYR A 232 -0.80 -10.35 10.37
C TYR A 232 -1.80 -10.08 11.50
N GLY A 233 -2.39 -11.10 12.13
CA GLY A 233 -3.25 -10.93 13.31
C GLY A 233 -2.54 -10.28 14.50
N PRO A 234 -1.33 -10.75 14.90
CA PRO A 234 -0.64 -10.22 16.08
C PRO A 234 -0.36 -8.71 16.01
N GLN A 235 0.12 -8.20 14.87
CA GLN A 235 0.34 -6.75 14.68
C GLN A 235 -0.95 -5.91 14.74
N LYS A 236 -2.12 -6.54 14.56
CA LYS A 236 -3.44 -5.90 14.68
C LYS A 236 -4.03 -6.00 16.08
N GLY A 237 -3.32 -6.61 17.03
CA GLY A 237 -3.75 -6.78 18.43
C GLY A 237 -4.29 -8.17 18.79
N ALA A 238 -4.25 -9.14 17.87
CA ALA A 238 -4.75 -10.49 18.17
C ALA A 238 -3.85 -11.23 19.19
N THR A 239 -4.46 -11.74 20.25
CA THR A 239 -3.82 -12.74 21.12
C THR A 239 -3.69 -14.10 20.40
N PRO A 240 -2.85 -15.03 20.88
CA PRO A 240 -2.73 -16.36 20.25
C PRO A 240 -4.08 -17.09 20.09
N SER A 241 -4.97 -17.03 21.09
CA SER A 241 -6.30 -17.65 20.99
C SER A 241 -7.20 -16.95 19.98
N GLN A 242 -7.12 -15.62 19.87
CA GLN A 242 -7.83 -14.87 18.84
C GLN A 242 -7.30 -15.17 17.44
N VAL A 243 -5.99 -15.38 17.28
CA VAL A 243 -5.40 -15.82 16.01
C VAL A 243 -5.98 -17.16 15.57
N ASP A 244 -6.11 -18.13 16.48
CA ASP A 244 -6.71 -19.42 16.15
C ASP A 244 -8.21 -19.31 15.81
N LEU A 245 -8.96 -18.50 16.55
CA LEU A 245 -10.36 -18.19 16.24
C LEU A 245 -10.50 -17.60 14.83
N LEU A 246 -9.69 -16.59 14.51
CA LEU A 246 -9.70 -15.93 13.20
C LEU A 246 -9.30 -16.89 12.08
N ALA A 247 -8.26 -17.70 12.29
CA ALA A 247 -7.82 -18.70 11.31
C ALA A 247 -8.94 -19.70 10.99
N ALA A 248 -9.60 -20.24 12.03
CA ALA A 248 -10.74 -21.15 11.85
C ALA A 248 -11.93 -20.48 11.13
N GLY A 249 -12.22 -19.22 11.47
CA GLY A 249 -13.25 -18.43 10.78
C GLY A 249 -12.95 -18.22 9.30
N LEU A 250 -11.69 -17.92 8.95
CA LEU A 250 -11.27 -17.76 7.55
C LEU A 250 -11.25 -19.09 6.78
N GLU A 251 -10.93 -20.21 7.43
CA GLU A 251 -11.08 -21.56 6.82
C GLU A 251 -12.55 -21.86 6.51
N ARG A 252 -13.46 -21.52 7.43
CA ARG A 252 -14.90 -21.64 7.21
C ARG A 252 -15.39 -20.75 6.07
N LEU A 253 -14.90 -19.51 6.00
CA LEU A 253 -15.16 -18.62 4.86
C LEU A 253 -14.67 -19.22 3.54
N ALA A 254 -13.49 -19.85 3.52
CA ALA A 254 -12.95 -20.48 2.32
C ALA A 254 -13.84 -21.64 1.81
N GLN A 255 -14.36 -22.46 2.73
CA GLN A 255 -15.32 -23.53 2.41
C GLN A 255 -16.61 -22.97 1.81
N VAL A 256 -17.16 -21.91 2.40
CA VAL A 256 -18.36 -21.25 1.86
C VAL A 256 -18.06 -20.61 0.50
N ALA A 257 -16.92 -19.94 0.34
CA ALA A 257 -16.50 -19.33 -0.91
C ALA A 257 -16.33 -20.36 -2.03
N GLN A 258 -15.88 -21.58 -1.73
CA GLN A 258 -15.78 -22.67 -2.69
C GLN A 258 -17.15 -23.01 -3.32
N THR A 259 -18.23 -22.95 -2.54
CA THR A 259 -19.59 -23.17 -3.08
C THR A 259 -20.05 -22.04 -4.01
N VAL A 260 -19.55 -20.81 -3.80
CA VAL A 260 -19.89 -19.64 -4.63
C VAL A 260 -19.06 -19.62 -5.92
N LEU A 261 -17.78 -19.94 -5.83
CA LEU A 261 -16.80 -19.80 -6.91
C LEU A 261 -16.54 -21.09 -7.69
N GLY A 262 -16.94 -22.25 -7.16
CA GLY A 262 -16.64 -23.56 -7.74
C GLY A 262 -15.17 -23.98 -7.63
N ARG A 263 -14.36 -23.27 -6.82
CA ARG A 263 -12.94 -23.54 -6.61
C ARG A 263 -12.49 -23.14 -5.21
N ASP A 264 -11.50 -23.85 -4.68
CA ASP A 264 -10.87 -23.50 -3.40
C ASP A 264 -10.00 -22.23 -3.54
N ILE A 265 -10.15 -21.31 -2.59
CA ILE A 265 -9.39 -20.06 -2.52
C ILE A 265 -8.51 -19.94 -1.26
N SER A 266 -8.45 -21.00 -0.44
CA SER A 266 -7.68 -21.07 0.82
C SER A 266 -6.24 -20.61 0.63
N HIS A 267 -5.62 -21.00 -0.49
CA HIS A 267 -4.25 -20.65 -0.86
C HIS A 267 -4.15 -19.88 -2.17
N ALA A 268 -5.26 -19.36 -2.69
CA ALA A 268 -5.24 -18.56 -3.91
C ALA A 268 -4.38 -17.30 -3.72
N PRO A 269 -3.56 -16.92 -4.72
CA PRO A 269 -2.71 -15.74 -4.61
C PRO A 269 -3.54 -14.48 -4.33
N GLY A 270 -3.18 -13.76 -3.26
CA GLY A 270 -3.86 -12.54 -2.79
C GLY A 270 -5.17 -12.77 -2.02
N SER A 271 -5.64 -14.00 -1.82
CA SER A 271 -6.89 -14.24 -1.09
C SER A 271 -6.84 -13.76 0.35
N GLY A 272 -5.65 -13.72 0.96
CA GLY A 272 -5.42 -13.16 2.29
C GLY A 272 -5.23 -11.65 2.33
N ALA A 273 -5.31 -10.93 1.21
CA ALA A 273 -5.09 -9.49 1.19
C ALA A 273 -6.00 -8.75 2.20
N SER A 274 -5.41 -7.83 2.96
CA SER A 274 -6.11 -6.97 3.92
C SER A 274 -7.02 -7.71 4.91
N GLY A 275 -6.56 -8.82 5.48
CA GLY A 275 -7.35 -9.59 6.47
C GLY A 275 -8.41 -10.50 5.84
N GLY A 276 -8.14 -10.96 4.61
CA GLY A 276 -9.05 -11.80 3.85
C GLY A 276 -10.09 -11.04 3.02
N LEU A 277 -10.04 -9.70 3.00
CA LEU A 277 -10.86 -8.88 2.09
C LEU A 277 -10.67 -9.31 0.62
N GLY A 278 -9.45 -9.75 0.25
CA GLY A 278 -9.17 -10.34 -1.06
C GLY A 278 -10.11 -11.50 -1.41
N ALA A 279 -10.40 -12.41 -0.46
CA ALA A 279 -11.36 -13.51 -0.65
C ALA A 279 -12.80 -12.99 -0.83
N GLY A 280 -13.22 -12.02 -0.04
CA GLY A 280 -14.51 -11.34 -0.20
C GLY A 280 -14.68 -10.71 -1.60
N LEU A 281 -13.64 -10.02 -2.08
CA LEU A 281 -13.61 -9.41 -3.41
C LEU A 281 -13.57 -10.46 -4.53
N MET A 282 -12.86 -11.57 -4.35
CA MET A 282 -12.89 -12.70 -5.30
C MET A 282 -14.32 -13.24 -5.48
N MET A 283 -15.12 -13.33 -4.41
CA MET A 283 -16.53 -13.74 -4.49
C MET A 283 -17.41 -12.76 -5.27
N LEU A 284 -17.00 -11.49 -5.36
CA LEU A 284 -17.61 -10.48 -6.25
C LEU A 284 -17.07 -10.53 -7.69
N GLY A 285 -16.20 -11.49 -8.02
CA GLY A 285 -15.60 -11.63 -9.35
C GLY A 285 -14.38 -10.74 -9.57
N ALA A 286 -13.75 -10.22 -8.52
CA ALA A 286 -12.60 -9.34 -8.64
C ALA A 286 -11.36 -10.03 -9.23
N LYS A 287 -10.60 -9.27 -10.02
CA LYS A 287 -9.27 -9.65 -10.50
C LYS A 287 -8.22 -9.06 -9.57
N LEU A 288 -7.49 -9.93 -8.87
CA LEU A 288 -6.39 -9.51 -8.01
C LEU A 288 -5.11 -9.40 -8.81
N ARG A 289 -4.41 -8.29 -8.64
CA ARG A 289 -3.15 -7.96 -9.31
C ARG A 289 -2.06 -7.67 -8.30
N ALA A 290 -0.83 -8.00 -8.68
CA ALA A 290 0.33 -7.65 -7.90
C ALA A 290 0.54 -6.13 -7.92
N ARG A 291 0.90 -5.57 -6.76
CA ARG A 291 1.22 -4.14 -6.60
C ARG A 291 2.21 -3.63 -7.65
N SER A 292 3.31 -4.35 -7.84
CA SER A 292 4.35 -3.97 -8.81
C SER A 292 3.81 -3.85 -10.22
N GLU A 293 2.95 -4.76 -10.66
CA GLU A 293 2.37 -4.73 -12.01
C GLU A 293 1.44 -3.54 -12.18
N ALA A 294 0.54 -3.31 -11.22
CA ALA A 294 -0.41 -2.20 -11.26
C ALA A 294 0.30 -0.84 -11.24
N ILE A 295 1.31 -0.68 -10.38
CA ILE A 295 2.06 0.59 -10.30
C ILE A 295 2.77 0.89 -11.63
N ASN A 296 3.37 -0.11 -12.28
CA ASN A 296 4.04 0.09 -13.56
C ASN A 296 3.08 0.58 -14.64
N GLU A 297 1.89 -0.01 -14.69
CA GLU A 297 0.86 0.35 -15.67
C GLU A 297 0.29 1.74 -15.41
N TYR A 298 -0.13 2.03 -14.17
CA TYR A 298 -0.83 3.28 -13.86
C TYR A 298 0.06 4.51 -13.77
N PHE A 299 1.32 4.34 -13.33
CA PHE A 299 2.25 5.45 -13.16
C PHE A 299 3.31 5.52 -14.27
N GLU A 300 3.18 4.69 -15.30
CA GLU A 300 4.08 4.60 -16.45
C GLU A 300 5.56 4.58 -16.02
N LEU A 301 5.88 3.79 -14.98
CA LEU A 301 7.20 3.82 -14.35
C LEU A 301 8.32 3.61 -15.37
N ASP A 302 8.13 2.71 -16.34
CA ASP A 302 9.14 2.45 -17.37
C ASP A 302 9.48 3.72 -18.17
N ARG A 303 8.49 4.53 -18.56
CA ARG A 303 8.72 5.83 -19.23
C ARG A 303 9.44 6.85 -18.35
N VAL A 304 9.30 6.75 -17.03
CA VAL A 304 10.08 7.59 -16.11
C VAL A 304 11.56 7.23 -16.20
N PHE A 305 11.88 5.94 -16.25
CA PHE A 305 13.25 5.43 -16.29
C PHE A 305 13.89 5.44 -17.69
N GLU A 306 13.11 5.63 -18.77
CA GLU A 306 13.62 5.93 -20.12
C GLU A 306 14.38 7.27 -20.18
N LYS A 307 14.10 8.19 -19.24
CA LYS A 307 14.86 9.44 -19.11
C LYS A 307 16.21 9.18 -18.46
N GLN A 308 17.21 9.99 -18.83
CA GLN A 308 18.53 9.94 -18.20
C GLN A 308 18.50 10.52 -16.78
N TRP A 309 18.86 9.70 -15.80
CA TRP A 309 19.03 10.07 -14.39
C TRP A 309 20.46 9.77 -13.95
N ASP A 310 21.10 10.71 -13.26
CA ASP A 310 22.42 10.48 -12.66
C ASP A 310 22.27 9.70 -11.35
N PHE A 311 21.27 10.08 -10.56
CA PHE A 311 20.95 9.47 -9.28
C PHE A 311 19.47 9.18 -9.13
N VAL A 312 19.17 8.12 -8.39
CA VAL A 312 17.85 7.82 -7.87
C VAL A 312 17.95 7.72 -6.35
N ILE A 313 17.16 8.50 -5.64
CA ILE A 313 17.00 8.39 -4.19
C ILE A 313 15.64 7.72 -3.94
N THR A 314 15.67 6.56 -3.29
CA THR A 314 14.47 5.84 -2.85
C THR A 314 14.47 5.79 -1.32
N ALA A 315 13.32 5.46 -0.73
CA ALA A 315 13.22 5.29 0.72
C ALA A 315 12.15 4.27 1.11
N GLU A 316 12.33 3.64 2.27
CA GLU A 316 11.30 2.83 2.93
C GLU A 316 11.51 2.77 4.45
N GLY A 317 10.45 2.44 5.19
CA GLY A 317 10.51 2.36 6.65
C GLY A 317 11.48 1.30 7.20
N SER A 318 11.61 0.15 6.52
CA SER A 318 12.54 -0.92 6.91
C SER A 318 13.13 -1.58 5.67
N LEU A 319 14.46 -1.49 5.53
CA LEU A 319 15.20 -2.14 4.45
C LEU A 319 15.78 -3.47 4.95
N ASP A 320 15.30 -4.59 4.41
CA ASP A 320 15.63 -5.94 4.88
C ASP A 320 15.66 -6.96 3.71
N CYS A 321 15.85 -8.24 4.01
CA CYS A 321 15.85 -9.32 3.00
C CYS A 321 14.56 -9.42 2.17
N GLN A 322 13.45 -8.81 2.61
CA GLN A 322 12.18 -8.78 1.89
C GLN A 322 12.08 -7.58 0.94
N SER A 323 12.90 -6.55 1.10
CA SER A 323 12.85 -5.32 0.29
C SER A 323 13.13 -5.54 -1.19
N THR A 324 13.96 -6.53 -1.52
CA THR A 324 14.20 -6.94 -2.92
C THR A 324 13.05 -7.75 -3.51
N ASN A 325 12.18 -8.30 -2.66
CA ASN A 325 11.19 -9.33 -2.99
C ASN A 325 9.77 -8.78 -3.17
N GLY A 326 9.60 -7.84 -4.10
CA GLY A 326 8.30 -7.32 -4.52
C GLY A 326 7.85 -6.04 -3.82
N LYS A 327 8.75 -5.36 -3.09
CA LYS A 327 8.52 -3.98 -2.63
C LYS A 327 8.92 -2.96 -3.71
N ALA A 328 8.37 -1.76 -3.59
CA ALA A 328 8.58 -0.65 -4.53
C ALA A 328 10.06 -0.23 -4.65
N THR A 329 10.78 -0.18 -3.52
CA THR A 329 12.23 0.14 -3.45
C THR A 329 13.07 -0.76 -4.34
N GLY A 330 12.87 -2.08 -4.24
CA GLY A 330 13.59 -3.06 -5.05
C GLY A 330 13.27 -2.96 -6.54
N ASP A 331 12.05 -2.55 -6.89
CA ASP A 331 11.63 -2.40 -8.28
C ASP A 331 12.22 -1.15 -8.94
N VAL A 332 12.24 -0.04 -8.21
CA VAL A 332 12.99 1.17 -8.59
C VAL A 332 14.46 0.86 -8.80
N ALA A 333 15.09 0.14 -7.86
CA ALA A 333 16.50 -0.22 -7.96
C ALA A 333 16.81 -1.03 -9.24
N ARG A 334 15.96 -2.00 -9.58
CA ARG A 334 16.13 -2.82 -10.79
C ARG A 334 16.00 -1.98 -12.07
N ARG A 335 15.03 -1.06 -12.13
CA ARG A 335 14.84 -0.18 -13.30
C ARG A 335 15.98 0.80 -13.48
N ALA A 336 16.39 1.44 -12.39
CA ALA A 336 17.52 2.35 -12.38
C ALA A 336 18.80 1.65 -12.87
N LYS A 337 19.09 0.44 -12.35
CA LYS A 337 20.23 -0.38 -12.77
C LYS A 337 20.20 -0.68 -14.27
N ARG A 338 19.03 -1.04 -14.83
CA ARG A 338 18.86 -1.32 -16.27
C ARG A 338 19.15 -0.10 -17.14
N ASN A 339 18.89 1.10 -16.65
CA ASN A 339 19.09 2.37 -17.37
C ASN A 339 20.38 3.11 -16.95
N GLY A 340 21.26 2.47 -16.19
CA GLY A 340 22.57 3.02 -15.80
C GLY A 340 22.58 4.02 -14.64
N ALA A 341 21.42 4.34 -14.05
CA ALA A 341 21.32 5.27 -12.94
C ALA A 341 21.80 4.64 -11.62
N GLN A 342 22.50 5.42 -10.78
CA GLN A 342 22.96 4.97 -9.46
C GLN A 342 21.87 5.16 -8.41
N VAL A 343 21.66 4.17 -7.54
CA VAL A 343 20.58 4.22 -6.54
C VAL A 343 21.11 4.28 -5.12
N VAL A 344 20.60 5.23 -4.34
CA VAL A 344 20.81 5.32 -2.89
C VAL A 344 19.47 5.18 -2.17
N ALA A 345 19.40 4.30 -1.16
CA ALA A 345 18.20 4.11 -0.35
C ALA A 345 18.33 4.73 1.05
N LEU A 346 17.32 5.48 1.47
CA LEU A 346 17.16 5.92 2.85
C LEU A 346 16.20 4.96 3.57
N ALA A 347 16.64 4.39 4.68
CA ALA A 347 15.86 3.43 5.45
C ALA A 347 15.52 3.98 6.83
N GLY A 348 14.30 3.75 7.32
CA GLY A 348 13.97 3.98 8.74
C GLY A 348 14.83 3.10 9.63
N THR A 349 14.83 1.80 9.36
CA THR A 349 15.69 0.80 9.97
C THR A 349 16.35 -0.06 8.90
N ILE A 350 17.55 -0.57 9.21
CA ILE A 350 18.25 -1.56 8.38
C ILE A 350 18.11 -2.90 9.10
N GLY A 351 17.39 -3.82 8.50
CA GLY A 351 17.11 -5.15 9.02
C GLY A 351 18.09 -6.21 8.52
N GLU A 352 17.87 -7.44 8.97
CA GLU A 352 18.69 -8.59 8.59
C GLU A 352 18.65 -8.84 7.07
N GLY A 353 19.81 -9.13 6.48
CA GLY A 353 19.94 -9.44 5.06
C GLY A 353 19.74 -8.25 4.12
N ALA A 354 19.79 -7.02 4.63
CA ALA A 354 19.70 -5.80 3.81
C ALA A 354 20.74 -5.75 2.68
N ASP A 355 21.93 -6.34 2.87
CA ASP A 355 22.97 -6.42 1.84
C ASP A 355 22.51 -7.12 0.54
N GLY A 356 21.48 -7.96 0.60
CA GLY A 356 20.85 -8.53 -0.61
C GLY A 356 20.33 -7.46 -1.57
N CYS A 357 20.05 -6.24 -1.08
CA CYS A 357 19.64 -5.08 -1.86
C CYS A 357 20.67 -4.64 -2.89
N TYR A 358 21.96 -4.90 -2.64
CA TYR A 358 23.02 -4.57 -3.60
C TYR A 358 22.83 -5.32 -4.94
N GLY A 359 22.38 -6.58 -4.88
CA GLY A 359 22.08 -7.38 -6.06
C GLY A 359 20.96 -6.78 -6.93
N ALA A 360 19.96 -6.17 -6.29
CA ALA A 360 18.81 -5.56 -6.95
C ALA A 360 19.14 -4.23 -7.66
N GLY A 361 20.28 -3.61 -7.37
CA GLY A 361 20.72 -2.37 -8.00
C GLY A 361 20.89 -1.18 -7.06
N ILE A 362 20.56 -1.34 -5.77
CA ILE A 362 20.92 -0.35 -4.75
C ILE A 362 22.45 -0.32 -4.64
N LYS A 363 23.05 0.87 -4.66
CA LYS A 363 24.51 1.06 -4.59
C LYS A 363 24.98 1.44 -3.20
N ALA A 364 24.14 2.14 -2.47
CA ALA A 364 24.34 2.46 -1.07
C ALA A 364 22.98 2.55 -0.36
N PHE A 365 22.96 2.25 0.93
CA PHE A 365 21.83 2.56 1.76
C PHE A 365 22.29 3.06 3.13
N THR A 366 21.48 3.89 3.77
CA THR A 366 21.74 4.39 5.12
C THR A 366 20.47 4.44 5.94
N SER A 367 20.62 4.27 7.25
CA SER A 367 19.55 4.59 8.19
C SER A 367 19.38 6.11 8.30
N ILE A 368 18.15 6.58 8.46
CA ILE A 368 17.85 7.98 8.78
C ILE A 368 18.04 8.29 10.27
N LEU A 369 18.14 7.26 11.12
CA LEU A 369 18.31 7.44 12.56
C LEU A 369 19.70 8.00 12.87
N ARG A 370 19.75 9.01 13.73
CA ARG A 370 21.01 9.65 14.18
C ARG A 370 21.69 8.90 15.33
N GLY A 371 20.94 8.05 16.02
CA GLY A 371 21.34 7.32 17.21
C GLY A 371 20.16 6.50 17.74
N PRO A 372 20.31 5.86 18.92
CA PRO A 372 19.24 5.10 19.55
C PRO A 372 18.03 6.00 19.86
N LEU A 373 16.86 5.60 19.38
CA LEU A 373 15.57 6.25 19.64
C LEU A 373 14.53 5.17 19.91
N THR A 374 13.52 5.49 20.71
CA THR A 374 12.31 4.65 20.74
C THR A 374 11.58 4.74 19.40
N LEU A 375 10.77 3.73 19.08
CA LEU A 375 9.98 3.74 17.84
C LEU A 375 9.02 4.93 17.79
N GLU A 376 8.44 5.31 18.93
CA GLU A 376 7.52 6.43 19.02
C GLU A 376 8.22 7.76 18.71
N GLU A 377 9.39 8.01 19.30
CA GLU A 377 10.19 9.21 18.99
C GLU A 377 10.63 9.23 17.53
N ALA A 378 11.04 8.08 16.97
CA ALA A 378 11.43 7.97 15.58
C ALA A 378 10.27 8.30 14.62
N ILE A 379 9.06 7.83 14.93
CA ILE A 379 7.85 8.15 14.15
C ILE A 379 7.55 9.65 14.21
N VAL A 380 7.56 10.27 15.40
CA VAL A 380 7.31 11.71 15.55
C VAL A 380 8.33 12.56 14.80
N GLN A 381 9.60 12.16 14.78
CA GLN A 381 10.69 12.93 14.16
C GLN A 381 10.99 12.50 12.71
N THR A 382 10.19 11.62 12.11
CA THR A 382 10.53 10.98 10.82
C THR A 382 10.86 11.99 9.73
N GLU A 383 10.09 13.09 9.61
CA GLU A 383 10.33 14.11 8.59
C GLU A 383 11.71 14.75 8.73
N ALA A 384 12.03 15.23 9.93
CA ALA A 384 13.31 15.87 10.23
C ALA A 384 14.50 14.91 10.02
N LEU A 385 14.31 13.63 10.35
CA LEU A 385 15.31 12.59 10.15
C LEU A 385 15.54 12.30 8.66
N ILE A 386 14.49 12.28 7.83
CA ILE A 386 14.63 12.11 6.38
C ILE A 386 15.35 13.30 5.75
N VAL A 387 14.99 14.53 6.12
CA VAL A 387 15.65 15.75 5.62
C VAL A 387 17.16 15.69 5.92
N ASP A 388 17.52 15.32 7.15
CA ASP A 388 18.92 15.18 7.58
C ASP A 388 19.66 14.05 6.86
N GLY A 389 19.01 12.89 6.71
CA GLY A 389 19.56 11.74 5.99
C GLY A 389 19.84 12.07 4.52
N ALA A 390 18.88 12.71 3.83
CA ALA A 390 19.03 13.13 2.45
C ALA A 390 20.15 14.17 2.28
N GLU A 391 20.23 15.17 3.18
CA GLU A 391 21.32 16.15 3.19
C GLU A 391 22.69 15.46 3.30
N LYS A 392 22.85 14.54 4.26
CA LYS A 392 24.10 13.79 4.47
C LYS A 392 24.50 12.96 3.26
N VAL A 393 23.53 12.27 2.63
CA VAL A 393 23.77 11.51 1.40
C VAL A 393 24.30 12.42 0.28
N ILE A 394 23.65 13.56 0.03
CA ILE A 394 24.12 14.47 -1.01
C ILE A 394 25.49 15.05 -0.68
N ARG A 395 25.77 15.42 0.58
CA ARG A 395 27.11 15.87 1.00
C ARG A 395 28.18 14.81 0.71
N MET A 396 27.92 13.54 1.01
CA MET A 396 28.84 12.43 0.72
C MET A 396 29.06 12.25 -0.79
N ILE A 397 28.00 12.34 -1.60
CA ILE A 397 28.10 12.28 -3.07
C ILE A 397 28.96 13.44 -3.60
N MET A 398 28.75 14.67 -3.11
CA MET A 398 29.53 15.84 -3.52
C MET A 398 31.01 15.71 -3.15
N VAL A 399 31.33 15.11 -2.00
CA VAL A 399 32.72 14.77 -1.65
C VAL A 399 33.30 13.78 -2.67
N GLY A 400 32.56 12.72 -3.00
CA GLY A 400 32.99 11.72 -4.00
C GLY A 400 33.22 12.33 -5.39
N LEU A 401 32.32 13.19 -5.87
CA LEU A 401 32.45 13.88 -7.15
C LEU A 401 33.64 14.86 -7.16
N ALA A 402 33.86 15.59 -6.07
CA ALA A 402 34.99 16.49 -5.93
C ALA A 402 36.33 15.73 -5.94
N LEU A 403 36.39 14.54 -5.33
CA LEU A 403 37.56 13.67 -5.37
C LEU A 403 37.79 13.11 -6.78
N GLY A 404 36.74 12.65 -7.48
CA GLY A 404 36.84 12.10 -8.82
C GLY A 404 37.33 13.09 -9.89
N ARG A 405 37.13 14.41 -9.68
CA ARG A 405 37.65 15.46 -10.58
C ARG A 405 39.12 15.78 -10.37
N ARG A 406 39.63 15.54 -9.16
CA ARG A 406 41.07 15.61 -8.91
C ARG A 406 41.63 14.33 -9.51
N ASN A 407 41.95 14.34 -10.81
CA ASN A 407 42.61 13.22 -11.48
C ASN A 407 43.71 12.66 -10.54
N VAL A 408 43.46 11.49 -9.96
CA VAL A 408 44.47 10.66 -9.29
C VAL A 408 44.98 9.67 -10.31
#